data_AF-A0A5C8ULN1-F1
#
_entry.id   AF-A0A5C8ULN1-F1
#
_cell.length_a   1.000
_cell.length_b   1.000
_cell.length_c   1.000
_cell.angle_alpha   90.00
_cell.angle_beta   90.00
_cell.angle_gamma   90.00
#
_symmetry.space_group_name_H-M   'P 1'
#
loop_
_entity.id
_entity.type
_entity.pdbx_description
1 polymer ?
#
loop_
_entity_poly.entity_id
_entity_poly.type
_entity_poly.pdbx_seq_one_letter_code
_entity_poly.pdbx_strand_id
1 'polypeptide(L)' 'MSGSEAQEAAEAITVLGGDPTPLELAAVTAVITAMLDEAQDDDDSRLARGGQSAWQRSQRQLRGTLVPGYGAWRSFSG' A
#
# COMPACT_ATOMS: atom_id res chain seq x y z
N MET A 1 -16.78 -13.83 15.35
CA MET A 1 -15.62 -12.90 15.35
C MET A 1 -15.76 -11.76 14.34
N SER A 2 -16.86 -11.64 13.56
CA SER A 2 -17.05 -10.55 12.57
C SER A 2 -17.38 -9.16 13.11
N GLY A 3 -17.64 -8.99 14.42
CA GLY A 3 -18.01 -7.68 14.97
C GLY A 3 -16.82 -6.74 15.22
N SER A 4 -15.60 -7.28 15.29
CA SER A 4 -14.40 -6.52 15.69
C SER A 4 -13.79 -5.73 14.54
N GLU A 5 -13.69 -6.32 13.34
CA GLU A 5 -13.06 -5.68 12.18
C GLU A 5 -13.86 -4.47 11.67
N ALA A 6 -15.20 -4.57 11.68
CA ALA A 6 -16.06 -3.44 11.33
C ALA A 6 -15.94 -2.28 12.34
N GLN A 7 -15.68 -2.58 13.61
CA GLN A 7 -15.48 -1.59 14.67
C GLN A 7 -14.11 -0.91 14.54
N GLU A 8 -13.07 -1.66 14.17
CA GLU A 8 -11.71 -1.15 13.95
C GLU A 8 -11.63 -0.23 12.71
N ALA A 9 -12.33 -0.60 11.63
CA ALA A 9 -12.46 0.27 10.45
C ALA A 9 -13.20 1.58 10.77
N ALA A 10 -14.20 1.54 11.66
CA ALA A 10 -14.90 2.74 12.12
C ALA A 10 -14.02 3.64 13.00
N GLU A 11 -13.07 3.07 13.75
CA GLU A 11 -12.11 3.82 14.57
C GLU A 11 -11.05 4.57 13.73
N ALA A 12 -10.89 4.22 12.46
CA ALA A 12 -9.89 4.82 11.57
C ALA A 12 -10.25 6.22 11.04
N ILE A 13 -11.51 6.66 11.12
CA ILE A 13 -11.97 7.91 10.50
C ILE A 13 -12.36 8.93 11.58
N THR A 14 -11.68 10.09 11.58
CA THR A 14 -11.98 11.22 12.48
C THR A 14 -12.37 12.47 11.68
N VAL A 15 -13.49 13.09 12.05
CA VAL A 15 -13.92 14.39 11.48
C VAL A 15 -13.24 15.53 12.24
N LEU A 16 -12.41 16.31 11.55
CA LEU A 16 -11.67 17.43 12.16
C LEU A 16 -12.42 18.77 12.09
N GLY A 17 -13.47 18.88 11.28
CA GLY A 17 -14.27 20.10 11.16
C GLY A 17 -15.55 19.91 10.32
N GLY A 18 -16.52 20.79 10.54
CA GLY A 18 -17.88 20.68 9.98
C GLY A 18 -18.81 19.84 10.86
N ASP A 19 -20.05 19.66 10.40
CA ASP A 19 -21.05 18.78 11.02
C ASP A 19 -21.73 17.96 9.92
N PRO A 20 -21.01 16.96 9.35
CA PRO A 20 -21.55 16.15 8.27
C PRO A 20 -22.73 15.31 8.78
N THR A 21 -23.76 15.22 7.97
CA THR A 21 -24.91 14.39 8.31
C THR A 21 -24.51 12.91 8.32
N PRO A 22 -25.24 12.04 9.05
CA PRO A 22 -24.97 10.60 9.06
C PRO A 22 -24.97 9.98 7.66
N LEU A 23 -25.80 10.51 6.76
CA LEU A 23 -25.89 10.05 5.38
C LEU A 23 -24.65 10.41 4.57
N GLU A 24 -24.12 11.62 4.73
CA GLU A 24 -22.89 12.04 4.05
C GLU A 24 -21.68 11.25 4.55
N LEU A 25 -21.58 11.00 5.86
CA LEU A 25 -20.54 10.14 6.43
C LEU A 25 -20.63 8.73 5.85
N ALA A 26 -21.82 8.13 5.79
CA ALA A 26 -22.01 6.80 5.20
C ALA A 26 -21.62 6.76 3.72
N ALA A 27 -21.99 7.79 2.95
CA ALA A 27 -21.66 7.88 1.53
C ALA A 27 -20.14 7.97 1.30
N VAL A 28 -19.45 8.82 2.04
CA VAL A 28 -17.99 8.98 1.92
C VAL A 28 -17.27 7.70 2.34
N THR A 29 -17.65 7.11 3.47
CA THR A 29 -17.06 5.85 3.93
C THR A 29 -17.26 4.74 2.90
N ALA A 30 -18.46 4.60 2.33
CA ALA A 30 -18.73 3.60 1.30
C ALA A 30 -17.83 3.76 0.06
N VAL A 31 -17.60 5.00 -0.38
CA VAL A 31 -16.70 5.28 -1.51
C VAL A 31 -15.26 4.91 -1.16
N ILE A 32 -14.76 5.32 0.01
CA ILE A 32 -13.38 5.02 0.44
C ILE A 32 -13.18 3.51 0.59
N THR A 33 -14.12 2.81 1.21
CA THR A 33 -14.06 1.35 1.35
C THR A 33 -14.08 0.65 -0.01
N ALA A 34 -14.94 1.07 -0.94
CA ALA A 34 -14.95 0.48 -2.29
C ALA A 34 -13.62 0.68 -3.04
N MET A 35 -12.98 1.84 -2.88
CA MET A 35 -11.65 2.09 -3.48
C MET A 35 -10.55 1.26 -2.82
N LEU A 36 -10.62 1.04 -1.50
CA LEU A 36 -9.69 0.18 -0.78
C LEU A 36 -9.83 -1.28 -1.23
N ASP A 37 -11.06 -1.78 -1.36
CA ASP A 37 -11.34 -3.13 -1.85
C ASP A 37 -10.76 -3.33 -3.26
N GLU A 38 -10.97 -2.39 -4.18
CA GLU A 38 -10.39 -2.45 -5.52
C GLU A 38 -8.85 -2.46 -5.49
N ALA A 39 -8.24 -1.64 -4.63
CA ALA A 39 -6.79 -1.60 -4.49
C ALA A 39 -6.21 -2.89 -3.88
N GLN A 40 -6.93 -3.49 -2.93
CA GLN A 40 -6.58 -4.78 -2.30
C GLN A 40 -6.66 -5.91 -3.32
N ASP A 41 -7.75 -6.00 -4.10
CA ASP A 41 -7.90 -6.99 -5.18
C ASP A 41 -6.77 -6.89 -6.21
N ASP A 42 -6.35 -5.67 -6.53
CA ASP A 42 -5.24 -5.41 -7.44
C ASP A 42 -3.91 -5.90 -6.87
N ASP A 43 -3.65 -5.69 -5.58
CA ASP A 43 -2.43 -6.16 -4.92
C ASP A 43 -2.43 -7.67 -4.68
N ASP A 44 -3.54 -8.25 -4.24
CA ASP A 44 -3.72 -9.70 -4.10
C ASP A 44 -3.56 -10.39 -5.45
N SER A 45 -4.09 -9.81 -6.53
CA SER A 45 -3.87 -10.33 -7.88
C SER A 45 -2.41 -10.21 -8.34
N ARG A 46 -1.65 -9.22 -7.87
CA ARG A 46 -0.21 -9.08 -8.15
C ARG A 46 0.61 -10.09 -7.36
N LEU A 47 0.30 -10.26 -6.07
CA LEU A 47 0.95 -11.22 -5.17
C LEU A 47 0.66 -12.66 -5.62
N ALA A 48 -0.59 -12.98 -5.93
CA ALA A 48 -1.01 -14.30 -6.42
C ALA A 48 -0.42 -14.65 -7.80
N ARG A 49 -0.16 -13.65 -8.65
CA ARG A 49 0.46 -13.88 -9.97
C ARG A 49 1.94 -14.25 -9.88
N GLY A 50 2.60 -14.15 -8.73
CA GLY A 50 3.99 -14.59 -8.52
C GLY A 50 4.97 -14.11 -9.59
N GLY A 51 4.64 -13.01 -10.27
CA GLY A 51 5.21 -12.63 -11.55
C GLY A 51 6.35 -11.65 -11.35
N GLN A 52 7.36 -11.72 -12.21
CA GLN A 52 8.41 -10.71 -12.22
C GLN A 52 7.81 -9.30 -12.38
N SER A 53 8.18 -8.41 -11.46
CA SER A 53 7.86 -6.98 -11.51
C SER A 53 8.33 -6.36 -12.84
N ALA A 54 7.73 -5.23 -13.22
CA ALA A 54 8.17 -4.48 -14.40
C ALA A 54 9.67 -4.11 -14.31
N TRP A 55 10.14 -3.82 -13.09
CA TRP A 55 11.55 -3.65 -12.79
C TRP A 55 12.38 -4.90 -13.14
N GLN A 56 12.02 -6.07 -12.61
CA GLN A 56 12.69 -7.35 -12.91
C GLN A 56 12.67 -7.67 -14.41
N ARG A 57 11.56 -7.43 -15.12
CA ARG A 57 11.49 -7.62 -16.59
C ARG A 57 12.38 -6.65 -17.36
N SER A 58 12.58 -5.45 -16.84
CA SER A 58 13.44 -4.41 -17.44
C SER A 58 14.92 -4.50 -17.04
N GLN A 59 15.28 -5.39 -16.10
CA GLN A 59 16.67 -5.68 -15.75
C GLN A 59 17.36 -6.37 -16.94
N ARG A 60 17.89 -5.58 -17.86
CA ARG A 60 18.80 -6.07 -18.90
C ARG A 60 20.07 -6.57 -18.21
N GLN A 61 20.69 -7.61 -18.79
CA GLN A 61 21.86 -8.35 -18.26
C GLN A 61 23.04 -7.50 -17.76
N LEU A 62 23.07 -6.20 -18.08
CA LEU A 62 24.09 -5.24 -17.68
C LEU A 62 23.97 -4.74 -16.23
N ARG A 63 22.92 -5.10 -15.48
CA ARG A 63 22.79 -4.76 -14.04
C ARG A 63 22.72 -6.01 -13.17
N GLY A 64 23.75 -6.86 -13.26
CA GLY A 64 23.94 -7.94 -12.29
C GLY A 64 24.11 -7.40 -10.86
N THR A 65 24.07 -8.30 -9.87
CA THR A 65 24.30 -7.98 -8.46
C THR A 65 25.62 -7.22 -8.31
N LEU A 66 25.53 -5.95 -7.90
CA LEU A 66 26.72 -5.16 -7.54
C LEU A 66 27.29 -5.77 -6.26
N VAL A 67 28.47 -6.39 -6.36
CA VAL A 67 29.19 -6.91 -5.19
C VAL A 67 30.02 -5.78 -4.59
N PRO A 68 29.71 -5.32 -3.37
CA PRO A 68 30.58 -4.44 -2.60
C PRO A 68 32.04 -4.91 -2.60
N GLY A 69 32.97 -4.09 -3.06
CA GLY A 69 34.41 -4.30 -2.81
C GLY A 69 34.76 -4.03 -1.34
N TYR A 70 35.86 -4.60 -0.85
CA TYR A 70 36.34 -4.35 0.51
C TYR A 70 36.60 -2.84 0.70
N GLY A 71 35.88 -2.20 1.64
CA GLY A 71 35.95 -0.76 1.91
C GLY A 71 35.04 0.15 1.06
N ALA A 72 34.28 -0.38 0.10
CA ALA A 72 33.56 0.42 -0.90
C ALA A 72 32.35 1.23 -0.37
N TRP A 73 31.91 1.00 0.87
CA TRP A 73 30.68 1.60 1.41
C TRP A 73 30.95 2.53 2.60
N ARG A 74 32.22 2.80 2.92
CA ARG A 74 32.62 3.69 4.02
C ARG A 74 33.10 5.02 3.45
N SER A 75 32.18 5.79 2.88
CA SER A 75 32.39 7.23 2.69
C SER A 75 31.11 7.98 3.04
N PHE A 76 30.98 8.30 4.33
CA PHE A 76 30.28 9.51 4.75
C PHE A 76 31.21 10.23 5.71
N SER A 77 31.73 11.37 5.27
CA SER A 77 32.41 12.35 6.10
C SER A 77 31.59 13.62 5.96
N GLY A 78 30.79 13.92 6.98
CA GLY A 78 29.81 15.01 7.02
C GLY A 78 28.70 14.71 8.00
#